data_AF-A0A6C0K4X1-F1
#
_entry.id   AF-A0A6C0K4X1-F1
#
_cell.length_a   1.000
_cell.length_b   1.000
_cell.length_c   1.000
_cell.angle_alpha   90.00
_cell.angle_beta   90.00
_cell.angle_gamma   90.00
#
_symmetry.space_group_name_H-M   'P 1'
#
loop_
_entity.id
_entity.type
_entity.pdbx_description
1 polymer ?
#
loop_
_entity_poly.entity_id
_entity_poly.type
_entity_poly.pdbx_seq_one_letter_code
_entity_poly.pdbx_strand_id
1 'polypeptide(L)'
;MSTAATAIFCIVRAAIIVKRWFASVCSRPTPDPSIQKVEEDEHTYAETWKSEKGFMFQTVWQDEDKKVRVFYPYEEIRRRRPTDEPSRFFVDCKPPWFFIGCDNSVDRTMDLEPYVCVGNVIRPELLQHLFPGSKRWIYVHPTTFEETEFPSEGISIENDGK
;
A
#
# COMPACT_ATOMS: atom_id res chain seq x y z
N MET A 1 8.60 -21.54 32.50
CA MET A 1 9.04 -20.71 31.36
C MET A 1 7.84 -19.88 30.92
N SER A 2 8.02 -18.56 30.88
CA SER A 2 6.97 -17.55 31.16
C SER A 2 6.18 -17.13 29.92
N THR A 3 4.88 -17.43 29.90
CA THR A 3 3.89 -16.99 28.90
C THR A 3 3.50 -15.51 29.03
N ALA A 4 3.91 -14.82 30.09
CA ALA A 4 3.53 -13.43 30.36
C ALA A 4 4.30 -12.40 29.51
N ALA A 5 5.50 -12.74 29.01
CA ALA A 5 6.36 -11.79 28.31
C ALA A 5 5.85 -11.43 26.89
N THR A 6 5.19 -12.37 26.21
CA THR A 6 4.72 -12.18 24.83
C THR A 6 3.49 -11.26 24.76
N ALA A 7 2.57 -11.37 25.72
CA ALA A 7 1.36 -10.55 25.75
C ALA A 7 1.65 -9.06 26.02
N ILE A 8 2.68 -8.76 26.83
CA ILE A 8 3.09 -7.40 27.15
C ILE A 8 3.69 -6.70 25.90
N PHE A 9 4.41 -7.44 25.06
CA PHE A 9 4.98 -6.91 23.81
C PHE A 9 3.91 -6.49 22.78
N CYS A 10 2.80 -7.22 22.68
CA CYS A 10 1.69 -6.89 21.78
C CYS A 10 0.97 -5.60 22.20
N ILE A 11 0.74 -5.40 23.50
CA ILE A 11 0.03 -4.22 24.04
C ILE A 11 0.88 -2.95 23.89
N VAL A 12 2.19 -3.04 24.13
CA VAL A 12 3.10 -1.91 23.95
C VAL A 12 3.23 -1.50 22.48
N ARG A 13 3.24 -2.45 21.54
CA ARG A 13 3.21 -2.15 20.10
C ARG A 13 1.91 -1.45 19.67
N ALA A 14 0.74 -1.89 20.16
CA ALA A 14 -0.54 -1.25 19.87
C ALA A 14 -0.59 0.22 20.37
N ALA A 15 -0.04 0.52 21.54
CA ALA A 15 -0.02 1.88 22.08
C ALA A 15 0.92 2.85 21.32
N ILE A 16 2.00 2.33 20.72
CA ILE A 16 2.91 3.12 19.88
C ILE A 16 2.25 3.47 18.53
N ILE A 17 1.43 2.57 17.99
CA ILE A 17 0.67 2.77 16.75
C ILE A 17 -0.32 3.94 16.91
N VAL A 18 -1.06 3.99 18.03
CA VAL A 18 -2.04 5.07 18.29
C VAL A 18 -1.39 6.45 18.43
N LYS A 19 -0.20 6.54 19.06
CA LYS A 19 0.51 7.83 19.21
C LYS A 19 1.08 8.35 17.89
N ARG A 20 1.47 7.48 16.97
CA ARG A 20 1.96 7.88 15.64
C ARG A 20 0.84 8.36 14.72
N TRP A 21 -0.36 7.81 14.88
CA TRP A 21 -1.56 8.23 14.14
C TRP A 21 -1.85 9.74 14.31
N PHE A 22 -1.69 10.26 15.53
CA PHE A 22 -1.89 11.69 15.80
C PHE A 22 -0.81 12.62 15.22
N ALA A 23 0.42 12.14 15.00
CA ALA A 23 1.51 12.99 14.49
C ALA A 23 1.48 13.14 12.96
N SER A 24 0.90 12.18 12.23
CA SER A 24 0.84 12.18 10.77
C SER A 24 -0.20 13.17 10.20
N VAL A 25 -1.18 13.57 11.00
CA VAL A 25 -2.30 14.44 10.56
C VAL A 25 -1.87 15.90 10.31
N CYS A 26 -0.68 16.33 10.76
CA CYS A 26 -0.33 17.75 10.79
C CYS A 26 0.72 18.23 9.76
N SER A 27 1.16 17.39 8.81
CA SER A 27 2.16 17.81 7.80
C SER A 27 1.57 17.77 6.40
N ARG A 28 0.95 18.87 5.95
CA ARG A 28 0.38 18.98 4.60
C ARG A 28 1.43 19.45 3.58
N PRO A 29 1.77 18.66 2.56
CA PRO A 29 2.47 19.16 1.37
C PRO A 29 1.51 19.98 0.49
N THR A 30 2.01 21.07 -0.10
CA THR A 30 1.26 21.87 -1.09
C THR A 30 1.05 21.09 -2.39
N PRO A 31 -0.10 21.22 -3.06
CA PRO A 31 -0.43 20.45 -4.26
C PRO A 31 0.45 20.83 -5.47
N ASP A 32 0.93 19.81 -6.18
CA ASP A 32 1.76 19.90 -7.40
C ASP A 32 0.91 20.33 -8.62
N PRO A 33 1.39 21.26 -9.47
CA PRO A 33 0.66 21.75 -10.65
C PRO A 33 0.36 20.70 -11.73
N SER A 34 0.89 19.48 -11.65
CA SER A 34 0.62 18.38 -12.59
C SER A 34 -0.69 17.60 -12.32
N ILE A 35 -1.47 17.99 -11.31
CA ILE A 35 -2.72 17.32 -10.90
C ILE A 35 -3.87 17.67 -11.86
N GLN A 36 -4.46 16.66 -12.51
CA GLN A 36 -5.75 16.82 -13.20
C GLN A 36 -6.88 16.57 -12.21
N LYS A 37 -7.80 17.53 -12.09
CA LYS A 37 -9.03 17.38 -11.29
C LYS A 37 -10.14 16.83 -12.18
N VAL A 38 -10.80 15.77 -11.72
CA VAL A 38 -11.99 15.21 -12.35
C VAL A 38 -13.14 15.39 -11.36
N GLU A 39 -14.16 16.13 -11.77
CA GLU A 39 -15.38 16.33 -10.99
C GLU A 39 -16.42 15.31 -11.46
N GLU A 40 -16.76 14.35 -10.61
CA GLU A 40 -17.88 13.41 -10.80
C GLU A 40 -18.86 13.57 -9.64
N ASP A 41 -20.07 14.04 -9.97
CA ASP A 41 -21.38 14.16 -9.28
C ASP A 41 -21.55 14.15 -7.74
N GLU A 42 -20.53 13.94 -6.91
CA GLU A 42 -20.50 14.22 -5.47
C GLU A 42 -19.10 14.09 -4.83
N HIS A 43 -18.07 13.66 -5.59
CA HIS A 43 -16.69 13.50 -5.11
C HIS A 43 -15.68 14.19 -6.03
N THR A 44 -14.75 14.94 -5.44
CA THR A 44 -13.64 15.54 -6.19
C THR A 44 -12.48 14.57 -6.20
N TYR A 45 -12.16 14.03 -7.38
CA TYR A 45 -10.97 13.21 -7.56
C TYR A 45 -9.83 14.04 -8.13
N ALA A 46 -8.63 13.77 -7.65
CA ALA A 46 -7.40 14.29 -8.23
C ALA A 46 -6.52 13.12 -8.65
N GLU A 47 -6.02 13.17 -9.88
CA GLU A 47 -5.19 12.11 -10.43
C GLU A 47 -3.83 12.64 -10.86
N THR A 48 -2.78 11.87 -10.58
CA THR A 48 -1.44 12.09 -11.13
C THR A 48 -0.82 10.80 -11.64
N TRP A 49 -0.04 10.96 -12.70
CA TRP A 49 0.74 9.89 -13.30
C TRP A 49 2.22 10.19 -13.11
N LYS A 50 2.97 9.22 -12.62
CA LYS A 50 4.42 9.32 -12.47
C LYS A 50 5.09 8.08 -13.04
N SER A 51 6.09 8.27 -13.90
CA SER A 51 6.99 7.19 -14.31
C SER A 51 8.31 7.30 -13.56
N GLU A 52 8.79 6.20 -13.00
CA GLU A 52 10.05 6.16 -12.28
C GLU A 52 10.70 4.78 -12.43
N LYS A 53 11.94 4.73 -12.90
CA LYS A 53 12.73 3.48 -13.07
C LYS A 53 11.98 2.36 -13.81
N GLY A 54 11.14 2.72 -14.79
CA GLY A 54 10.33 1.77 -15.56
C GLY A 54 8.99 1.41 -14.92
N PHE A 55 8.78 1.71 -13.64
CA PHE A 55 7.44 1.67 -13.05
C PHE A 55 6.61 2.85 -13.55
N MET A 56 5.31 2.63 -13.64
CA MET A 56 4.34 3.70 -13.79
C MET A 56 3.37 3.63 -12.60
N PHE A 57 3.16 4.76 -11.97
CA PHE A 57 2.29 4.94 -10.82
C PHE A 57 1.13 5.83 -11.22
N GLN A 58 -0.09 5.36 -10.96
CA GLN A 58 -1.30 6.15 -11.03
C GLN A 58 -1.73 6.43 -9.61
N THR A 59 -1.61 7.68 -9.19
CA THR A 59 -2.07 8.11 -7.86
C THR A 59 -3.42 8.77 -8.02
N VAL A 60 -4.41 8.24 -7.31
CA VAL A 60 -5.75 8.81 -7.24
C VAL A 60 -5.98 9.27 -5.80
N TRP A 61 -6.50 10.48 -5.67
CA TRP A 61 -6.88 11.09 -4.41
C TRP A 61 -8.40 11.23 -4.36
N GLN A 62 -8.99 10.87 -3.23
CA GLN A 62 -10.38 11.14 -2.88
C GLN A 62 -10.38 11.73 -1.48
N ASP A 63 -10.78 13.00 -1.35
CA ASP A 63 -10.70 13.75 -0.10
C ASP A 63 -9.29 13.77 0.51
N GLU A 64 -9.07 13.09 1.64
CA GLU A 64 -7.75 12.94 2.29
C GLU A 64 -7.10 11.57 2.00
N ASP A 65 -7.84 10.65 1.39
CA ASP A 65 -7.37 9.30 1.07
C ASP A 65 -6.61 9.25 -0.24
N LYS A 66 -5.59 8.41 -0.26
CA LYS A 66 -4.68 8.23 -1.39
C LYS A 66 -4.57 6.76 -1.76
N LYS A 67 -4.82 6.46 -3.03
CA LYS A 67 -4.58 5.14 -3.62
C LYS A 67 -3.58 5.22 -4.75
N VAL A 68 -2.73 4.21 -4.88
CA VAL A 68 -1.66 4.13 -5.86
C VAL A 68 -1.74 2.79 -6.58
N ARG A 69 -2.05 2.83 -7.88
CA ARG A 69 -1.95 1.67 -8.76
C ARG A 69 -0.58 1.61 -9.38
N VAL A 70 -0.03 0.40 -9.45
CA VAL A 70 1.34 0.15 -9.91
C VAL A 70 1.29 -0.64 -11.21
N PHE A 71 2.03 -0.17 -12.20
CA PHE A 71 2.24 -0.87 -13.47
C PHE A 71 3.72 -1.23 -13.59
N TYR A 72 4.00 -2.52 -13.78
CA TYR A 72 5.35 -3.05 -13.87
C TYR A 72 5.91 -2.89 -15.29
N PRO A 73 7.21 -2.58 -15.45
CA PRO A 73 7.81 -2.28 -16.76
C PRO A 73 7.71 -3.40 -17.81
N TYR A 74 7.61 -4.65 -17.38
CA TYR A 74 7.55 -5.83 -18.26
C TYR A 74 6.13 -6.31 -18.55
N GLU A 75 5.15 -5.84 -17.79
CA GLU A 75 3.76 -6.05 -18.17
C GLU A 75 3.53 -5.14 -19.36
N GLU A 76 3.31 -5.72 -20.54
CA GLU A 76 2.92 -4.94 -21.72
C GLU A 76 1.65 -4.18 -21.35
N ILE A 77 1.83 -2.92 -20.93
CA ILE A 77 0.77 -1.95 -20.78
C ILE A 77 0.21 -1.85 -22.19
N ARG A 78 -0.85 -2.62 -22.48
CA ARG A 78 -1.70 -2.38 -23.65
C ARG A 78 -2.01 -0.90 -23.56
N ARG A 79 -1.38 -0.12 -24.45
CA ARG A 79 -1.00 1.31 -24.31
C ARG A 79 -2.16 2.31 -24.16
N ARG A 80 -3.32 1.86 -23.72
CA ARG A 80 -4.42 2.73 -23.30
C ARG A 80 -4.24 2.97 -21.82
N ARG A 81 -4.18 4.25 -21.42
CA ARG A 81 -4.48 4.62 -20.03
C ARG A 81 -5.72 3.83 -19.65
N PRO A 82 -5.70 3.06 -18.54
CA PRO A 82 -6.88 2.36 -18.08
C PRO A 82 -8.03 3.34 -18.10
N THR A 83 -9.08 3.05 -18.86
CA THR A 83 -10.33 3.84 -18.86
C THR A 83 -11.16 3.47 -17.62
N ASP A 84 -10.52 2.89 -16.61
CA ASP A 84 -11.16 2.56 -15.35
C ASP A 84 -11.51 3.87 -14.67
N GLU A 85 -12.77 3.99 -14.27
CA GLU A 85 -13.25 5.09 -13.46
C GLU A 85 -12.43 5.18 -12.15
N PRO A 86 -11.99 6.38 -11.74
CA PRO A 86 -11.25 6.61 -10.50
C PRO A 86 -11.92 6.01 -9.25
N SER A 87 -13.25 5.91 -9.26
CA SER A 87 -14.06 5.28 -8.21
C SER A 87 -13.65 3.83 -7.91
N ARG A 88 -13.17 3.08 -8.91
CA ARG A 88 -12.75 1.67 -8.74
C ARG A 88 -11.51 1.49 -7.86
N PHE A 89 -10.76 2.56 -7.61
CA PHE A 89 -9.54 2.52 -6.79
C PHE A 89 -9.85 2.50 -5.29
N PHE A 90 -11.03 3.02 -4.93
CA PHE A 90 -11.50 3.13 -3.55
C PHE A 90 -12.54 2.07 -3.21
N VAL A 91 -12.62 1.00 -4.01
CA VAL A 91 -13.35 -0.21 -3.61
C VAL A 91 -12.70 -0.75 -2.35
N ASP A 92 -13.49 -0.86 -1.28
CA ASP A 92 -13.07 -1.42 -0.01
C ASP A 92 -12.45 -2.81 -0.22
N CYS A 93 -11.17 -2.93 0.08
CA CYS A 93 -10.44 -4.18 0.07
C CYS A 93 -9.57 -4.27 1.32
N LYS A 94 -9.41 -5.49 1.83
CA LYS A 94 -8.54 -5.72 2.99
C LYS A 94 -7.13 -5.97 2.52
N PRO A 95 -6.11 -5.51 3.26
CA PRO A 95 -4.74 -5.90 2.97
C PRO A 95 -4.63 -7.43 3.08
N PRO A 96 -4.01 -8.11 2.10
CA PRO A 96 -3.83 -9.56 2.14
C PRO A 96 -2.70 -10.01 3.09
N TRP A 97 -2.38 -9.18 4.09
CA TRP A 97 -1.38 -9.41 5.12
C TRP A 97 -1.79 -8.68 6.41
N PHE A 98 -1.39 -9.23 7.57
CA PHE A 98 -1.47 -8.50 8.84
C PHE A 98 -0.26 -7.61 9.09
N PHE A 99 0.88 -8.00 8.53
CA PHE A 99 2.16 -7.34 8.74
C PHE A 99 3.01 -7.55 7.50
N ILE A 100 3.70 -6.49 7.06
CA ILE A 100 4.82 -6.58 6.14
C ILE A 100 6.02 -5.96 6.83
N GLY A 101 7.14 -6.68 6.82
CA GLY A 101 8.39 -6.18 7.33
C GLY A 101 9.57 -6.46 6.41
N CYS A 102 10.61 -5.65 6.57
CA CYS A 102 11.92 -5.84 5.95
C CYS A 102 13.01 -5.97 7.02
N ASP A 103 14.12 -6.63 6.70
CA ASP A 103 15.41 -6.65 7.42
C ASP A 103 15.34 -6.35 8.94
N ASN A 104 15.44 -7.38 9.78
CA ASN A 104 15.26 -7.27 11.25
C ASN A 104 13.85 -6.82 11.67
N SER A 105 12.82 -7.18 10.88
CA SER A 105 11.41 -6.96 11.20
C SER A 105 11.02 -5.49 11.37
N VAL A 106 11.63 -4.60 10.58
CA VAL A 106 11.18 -3.21 10.45
C VAL A 106 9.81 -3.22 9.79
N ASP A 107 8.80 -2.72 10.49
CA ASP A 107 7.41 -2.67 10.04
C ASP A 107 7.23 -1.66 8.89
N ARG A 108 6.67 -2.12 7.78
CA ARG A 108 6.35 -1.36 6.57
C ARG A 108 4.87 -1.43 6.20
N THR A 109 4.04 -1.98 7.07
CA THR A 109 2.62 -2.26 6.81
C THR A 109 1.88 -0.98 6.42
N MET A 110 2.12 0.13 7.12
CA MET A 110 1.46 1.41 6.85
C MET A 110 2.04 2.16 5.65
N ASP A 111 3.33 1.98 5.36
CA ASP A 111 3.93 2.57 4.17
C ASP A 111 3.32 1.99 2.87
N LEU A 112 2.72 0.80 2.95
CA LEU A 112 2.08 0.09 1.84
C LEU A 112 0.56 0.32 1.74
N GLU A 113 -0.08 0.99 2.69
CA GLU A 113 -1.52 1.25 2.71
C GLU A 113 -2.05 1.93 1.42
N PRO A 114 -1.37 2.92 0.83
CA PRO A 114 -1.82 3.52 -0.43
C PRO A 114 -1.83 2.53 -1.60
N TYR A 115 -1.03 1.46 -1.53
CA TYR A 115 -0.93 0.45 -2.59
C TYR A 115 -1.97 -0.66 -2.41
N VAL A 116 -2.75 -0.65 -1.33
CA VAL A 116 -3.86 -1.58 -1.11
C VAL A 116 -5.07 -1.14 -1.95
N CYS A 117 -5.05 -1.54 -3.22
CA CYS A 117 -6.07 -1.26 -4.22
C CYS A 117 -6.34 -2.53 -5.01
N VAL A 118 -7.62 -2.83 -5.28
CA VAL A 118 -8.02 -4.00 -6.06
C VAL A 118 -7.30 -4.01 -7.42
N GLY A 119 -6.78 -5.18 -7.79
CA GLY A 119 -6.06 -5.42 -9.03
C GLY A 119 -4.56 -5.11 -8.97
N ASN A 120 -4.06 -4.49 -7.88
CA ASN A 120 -2.61 -4.41 -7.66
C ASN A 120 -2.04 -5.79 -7.32
N VAL A 121 -0.81 -6.02 -7.75
CA VAL A 121 0.03 -7.13 -7.28
C VAL A 121 1.26 -6.52 -6.65
N ILE A 122 1.46 -6.71 -5.34
CA ILE A 122 2.65 -6.22 -4.65
C ILE A 122 3.76 -7.24 -4.81
N ARG A 123 4.72 -6.95 -5.68
CA ARG A 123 5.89 -7.79 -5.93
C ARG A 123 7.17 -7.27 -5.26
N PRO A 124 8.15 -8.13 -4.99
CA PRO A 124 9.43 -7.74 -4.39
C PRO A 124 10.14 -6.59 -5.10
N GLU A 125 10.00 -6.44 -6.43
CA GLU A 125 10.64 -5.34 -7.17
C GLU A 125 10.08 -3.98 -6.79
N LEU A 126 8.77 -3.90 -6.51
CA LEU A 126 8.16 -2.68 -6.00
C LEU A 126 8.66 -2.39 -4.58
N LEU A 127 8.72 -3.40 -3.72
CA LEU A 127 9.22 -3.25 -2.36
C LEU A 127 10.68 -2.77 -2.36
N GLN A 128 11.51 -3.31 -3.25
CA GLN A 128 12.90 -2.88 -3.43
C GLN A 128 13.00 -1.45 -3.98
N HIS A 129 12.08 -1.04 -4.85
CA HIS A 129 12.02 0.30 -5.39
C HIS A 129 11.64 1.34 -4.31
N LEU A 130 10.63 1.03 -3.50
CA LEU A 130 10.14 1.91 -2.42
C LEU A 130 11.10 1.97 -1.24
N PHE A 131 11.72 0.86 -0.88
CA PHE A 131 12.60 0.73 0.29
C PHE A 131 13.96 0.16 -0.12
N PRO A 132 14.76 0.95 -0.87
CA PRO A 132 16.03 0.49 -1.40
C PRO A 132 16.98 0.09 -0.27
N GLY A 133 17.71 -1.00 -0.48
CA GLY A 133 18.68 -1.54 0.48
C GLY A 133 18.12 -2.66 1.35
N SER A 134 16.81 -2.85 1.38
CA SER A 134 16.19 -4.03 1.98
C SER A 134 16.64 -5.29 1.24
N LYS A 135 16.91 -6.39 1.96
CA LYS A 135 17.35 -7.66 1.34
C LYS A 135 16.36 -8.80 1.50
N ARG A 136 15.63 -8.82 2.61
CA ARG A 136 14.66 -9.85 2.91
C ARG A 136 13.34 -9.23 3.33
N TRP A 137 12.28 -9.75 2.73
CA TRP A 137 10.91 -9.36 3.04
C TRP A 137 10.18 -10.52 3.70
N ILE A 138 9.42 -10.19 4.72
CA ILE A 138 8.56 -11.12 5.44
C ILE A 138 7.16 -10.55 5.51
N TYR A 139 6.17 -11.43 5.58
CA TYR A 139 4.81 -11.03 5.88
C TYR A 139 4.16 -12.03 6.82
N VAL A 140 3.12 -11.57 7.52
CA VAL A 140 2.26 -12.44 8.33
C VAL A 140 0.98 -12.73 7.54
N HIS A 141 0.78 -14.00 7.22
CA HIS A 141 -0.37 -14.45 6.44
C HIS A 141 -1.68 -14.25 7.22
N PRO A 142 -2.75 -13.72 6.61
CA PRO A 142 -3.96 -13.32 7.32
C PRO A 142 -4.77 -14.50 7.88
N THR A 143 -4.70 -15.68 7.26
CA THR A 143 -5.42 -16.87 7.75
C THR A 143 -4.64 -17.69 8.76
N THR A 144 -3.34 -17.90 8.55
CA THR A 144 -2.52 -18.79 9.38
C THR A 144 -1.82 -18.05 10.52
N PHE A 145 -1.69 -16.73 10.44
CA PHE A 145 -0.90 -15.90 11.36
C PHE A 145 0.58 -16.29 11.45
N GLU A 146 1.08 -17.01 10.45
CA GLU A 146 2.48 -17.42 10.38
C GLU A 146 3.31 -16.35 9.68
N GLU A 147 4.48 -16.07 10.24
CA GLU A 147 5.51 -15.24 9.61
C GLU A 147 6.22 -16.08 8.54
N THR A 148 6.14 -15.63 7.29
CA THR A 148 6.74 -16.33 6.15
C THR A 148 7.48 -15.34 5.26
N GLU A 149 8.36 -15.86 4.40
CA GLU A 149 9.05 -15.03 3.41
C GLU A 149 8.06 -14.49 2.38
N PHE A 150 8.26 -13.24 1.96
CA PHE A 150 7.40 -12.61 0.98
C PHE A 150 7.51 -13.36 -0.37
N PRO A 151 6.38 -13.74 -0.99
CA PRO A 151 6.39 -14.56 -2.19
C PRO A 151 7.04 -13.83 -3.36
N SER A 152 7.78 -14.58 -4.17
CA SER A 152 8.52 -14.03 -5.31
C SER A 152 7.63 -13.56 -6.45
N GLU A 153 6.49 -14.22 -6.63
CA GLU A 153 5.40 -13.89 -7.55
C GLU A 153 4.61 -12.64 -7.10
N GLY A 154 4.77 -12.25 -5.83
CA GLY A 154 4.03 -11.17 -5.18
C GLY A 154 2.67 -11.58 -4.62
N ILE A 155 2.00 -10.62 -3.99
CA ILE A 155 0.67 -10.83 -3.40
C ILE A 155 -0.35 -9.99 -4.16
N SER A 156 -1.36 -10.64 -4.72
CA SER A 156 -2.49 -10.00 -5.41
C SER A 156 -3.47 -9.40 -4.40
N ILE A 157 -3.98 -8.21 -4.71
CA ILE A 157 -4.99 -7.53 -3.91
C ILE A 157 -6.33 -7.72 -4.62
N GLU A 158 -7.13 -8.61 -4.05
CA GLU A 158 -8.41 -9.00 -4.60
C GLU A 158 -9.55 -8.28 -3.87
N ASN A 159 -10.70 -8.18 -4.53
CA ASN A 159 -11.90 -7.71 -3.87
C ASN A 159 -12.50 -8.89 -3.09
N ASP A 160 -12.60 -8.74 -1.77
CA ASP A 160 -13.18 -9.75 -0.87
C ASP A 160 -14.69 -9.98 -1.08
N GLY A 161 -15.33 -9.23 -1.99
CA GLY A 161 -16.57 -9.63 -2.68
C GLY A 161 -17.63 -10.22 -1.76
N LYS A 162 -18.20 -9.39 -0.89
CA LYS A 162 -19.55 -9.61 -0.35
C LYS A 162 -20.50 -8.60 -0.94
#